data_AF-A0A946CQD3-F1
#
_entry.id   AF-A0A946CQD3-F1
#
_cell.length_a   1.000
_cell.length_b   1.000
_cell.length_c   1.000
_cell.angle_alpha   90.00
_cell.angle_beta   90.00
_cell.angle_gamma   90.00
#
_symmetry.space_group_name_H-M   'P 1'
#
loop_
_entity.id
_entity.type
_entity.pdbx_description
1 polymer ?
#
loop_
_entity_poly.entity_id
_entity_poly.type
_entity_poly.pdbx_seq_one_letter_code
_entity_poly.pdbx_strand_id
1 'polypeptide(L)' 'MIDLYSWSTPNGRKVSVMLEETGLEYRAHGIN' A
#
# COMPACT_ATOMS: atom_id res chain seq x y z
N MET A 1 4.94 -11.57 -3.70
CA MET A 1 5.22 -10.64 -2.59
C MET A 1 5.35 -9.25 -3.17
N ILE A 2 4.41 -8.36 -2.85
CA ILE A 2 4.29 -7.00 -3.42
C ILE A 2 5.03 -6.00 -2.52
N ASP A 3 5.74 -5.04 -3.08
CA ASP A 3 6.30 -3.91 -2.33
C ASP A 3 5.50 -2.63 -2.61
N LEU A 4 4.88 -2.07 -1.57
CA LEU A 4 4.10 -0.82 -1.64
C LEU A 4 4.95 0.36 -1.16
N TYR A 5 5.43 1.16 -2.11
CA TYR A 5 6.06 2.46 -1.82
C TYR A 5 5.00 3.54 -1.79
N SER A 6 4.78 4.17 -0.64
CA SER A 6 3.66 5.09 -0.44
C SER A 6 3.98 6.23 0.54
N TRP A 7 3.14 7.26 0.51
CA TRP A 7 3.13 8.37 1.45
C TRP A 7 1.68 8.65 1.89
N SER A 8 1.51 9.51 2.90
CA SER A 8 0.22 9.89 3.48
C SER A 8 -0.62 10.79 2.56
N THR A 9 -0.97 10.27 1.37
CA THR A 9 -1.79 10.93 0.36
C THR A 9 -3.07 10.13 0.10
N PRO A 10 -4.15 10.76 -0.41
CA PRO A 10 -5.36 10.02 -0.79
C PRO A 10 -5.11 8.90 -1.78
N ASN A 11 -4.16 9.07 -2.71
CA ASN A 11 -3.80 8.04 -3.68
C ASN A 11 -3.00 6.89 -3.05
N GLY A 12 -2.09 7.20 -2.12
CA GLY A 12 -1.32 6.19 -1.38
C GLY A 12 -2.22 5.24 -0.58
N ARG A 13 -3.37 5.75 -0.10
CA ARG A 13 -4.35 4.97 0.67
C ARG A 13 -5.21 4.03 -0.20
N LYS A 14 -5.39 4.33 -1.48
CA LYS A 14 -6.22 3.49 -2.38
C LYS A 14 -5.64 2.09 -2.53
N VAL A 15 -4.33 2.04 -2.76
CA VAL A 15 -3.63 0.77 -2.99
C VAL A 15 -3.54 -0.04 -1.70
N SER A 16 -3.29 0.60 -0.55
CA SER A 16 -3.31 -0.11 0.73
C SER A 16 -4.68 -0.71 1.02
N VAL A 17 -5.78 0.02 0.79
CA VAL A 17 -7.14 -0.52 0.97
C VAL A 17 -7.37 -1.73 0.08
N MET A 18 -7.01 -1.68 -1.21
CA MET A 18 -7.18 -2.82 -2.10
C MET A 18 -6.39 -4.06 -1.63
N LEU A 19 -5.15 -3.87 -1.17
CA LEU A 19 -4.30 -4.96 -0.72
C LEU A 19 -4.85 -5.63 0.55
N GLU A 20 -5.39 -4.85 1.48
CA GLU A 20 -6.08 -5.37 2.67
C GLU A 20 -7.35 -6.15 2.29
N GLU A 21 -8.23 -5.58 1.45
CA GLU A 21 -9.52 -6.19 1.08
C GLU A 21 -9.36 -7.48 0.28
N THR A 22 -8.26 -7.63 -0.47
CA THR A 22 -7.96 -8.81 -1.29
C THR A 22 -7.07 -9.83 -0.58
N GLY A 23 -6.55 -9.51 0.62
CA GLY A 23 -5.66 -10.39 1.37
C GLY A 23 -4.34 -10.69 0.67
N LEU A 24 -3.90 -9.83 -0.25
CA LEU A 24 -2.64 -10.02 -0.97
C LEU A 24 -1.46 -9.67 -0.07
N GLU A 25 -0.47 -10.55 -0.02
CA GLU A 25 0.75 -10.32 0.76
C GLU A 25 1.58 -9.16 0.16
N TYR A 26 1.83 -8.15 1.00
CA TYR A 26 2.64 -7.00 0.64
C TYR A 26 3.49 -6.47 1.80
N ARG A 27 4.52 -5.70 1.45
CA ARG A 27 5.37 -4.98 2.38
C ARG A 27 5.24 -3.47 2.13
N ALA A 28 4.96 -2.71 3.19
CA ALA A 28 4.85 -1.26 3.10
C ALA A 28 6.20 -0.54 3.28
N HIS A 29 6.48 0.43 2.43
CA HIS A 29 7.66 1.31 2.46
C HIS A 29 7.20 2.78 2.41
N GLY A 30 7.52 3.55 3.45
CA GLY A 30 7.27 5.00 3.45
C GLY A 30 8.33 5.76 2.64
N ILE A 31 7.91 6.71 1.79
CA ILE A 31 8.83 7.52 0.94
C ILE A 31 8.73 9.03 1.21
N ASN A 32 9.84 9.66 1.60
CA ASN A 32 9.93 11.07 2.03
C ASN A 32 9.93 12.07 0.85
#